data_AF-A0A6F8XSX3-F1
#
_entry.id   AF-A0A6F8XSX3-F1
#
_cell.length_a   1.000
_cell.length_b   1.000
_cell.length_c   1.000
_cell.angle_alpha   90.00
_cell.angle_beta   90.00
_cell.angle_gamma   90.00
#
_symmetry.space_group_name_H-M   'P 1'
#
loop_
_entity.id
_entity.type
_entity.pdbx_description
1 polymer ?
#
loop_
_entity_poly.entity_id
_entity_poly.type
_entity_poly.pdbx_seq_one_letter_code
_entity_poly.pdbx_strand_id
1 'polypeptide(L)'
;MRRLTDDYPGAISVLEQALDLYTSLGDRLGQAGALRNLGVVRRQVGDYPDATTMLEQSLDLFTTLGNRLGQANVLSDLGVVRQLTSDYPGATRVLEQALDLYIALGNRGGEVEALNDYGTLCRVRGDLEGAEKQHRRSLDVSRQIGSEWDEAHALAGLARCALAAGRTADAASLLREAVEIFTRIGAAEAPEVAAELAAIETGERPEGEPPTNTGQDLPA
;
A
#
# COMPACT_ATOMS: atom_id res chain seq x y z
N MET A 1 -17.89 -22.07 -4.09
CA MET A 1 -17.22 -21.09 -3.22
C MET A 1 -17.12 -19.78 -3.98
N ARG A 2 -17.90 -18.76 -3.61
CA ARG A 2 -17.73 -17.38 -4.12
C ARG A 2 -16.52 -16.80 -3.42
N ARG A 3 -15.50 -16.36 -4.16
CA ARG A 3 -14.39 -15.59 -3.59
C ARG A 3 -14.99 -14.31 -3.01
N LEU A 4 -14.66 -14.01 -1.76
CA LEU A 4 -15.05 -12.77 -1.06
C LEU A 4 -14.50 -11.48 -1.72
N THR A 5 -13.69 -11.61 -2.78
CA THR A 5 -13.08 -10.52 -3.55
C THR A 5 -13.82 -10.14 -4.83
N ASP A 6 -14.89 -10.84 -5.23
CA ASP A 6 -15.44 -10.72 -6.60
C ASP A 6 -16.81 -9.99 -6.70
N ASP A 7 -17.29 -9.35 -5.63
CA ASP A 7 -18.51 -8.52 -5.68
C ASP A 7 -18.24 -7.05 -5.39
N TYR A 8 -17.25 -6.48 -6.08
CA TYR A 8 -17.02 -5.04 -6.09
C TYR A 8 -18.25 -4.22 -6.51
N PRO A 9 -19.06 -4.64 -7.52
CA PRO A 9 -20.29 -3.92 -7.85
C PRO A 9 -21.29 -3.88 -6.69
N GLY A 10 -21.46 -4.99 -5.96
CA GLY A 10 -22.29 -5.04 -4.75
C GLY A 10 -21.74 -4.14 -3.64
N ALA A 11 -20.43 -4.17 -3.40
CA ALA A 11 -19.79 -3.30 -2.41
C ALA A 11 -19.97 -1.81 -2.74
N ILE A 12 -19.78 -1.42 -4.00
CA ILE A 12 -20.02 -0.05 -4.48
C ILE A 12 -21.48 0.35 -4.23
N SER A 13 -22.43 -0.48 -4.64
CA SER A 13 -23.86 -0.18 -4.49
C SER A 13 -24.29 -0.01 -3.03
N VAL A 14 -23.75 -0.83 -2.11
CA VAL A 14 -24.02 -0.72 -0.68
C VAL A 14 -23.42 0.57 -0.11
N LEU A 15 -22.20 0.92 -0.53
CA LEU A 15 -21.54 2.13 -0.06
C LEU A 15 -22.18 3.41 -0.61
N GLU A 16 -22.68 3.40 -1.84
CA GLU A 16 -23.48 4.50 -2.41
C GLU A 16 -24.79 4.71 -1.62
N GLN A 17 -25.52 3.62 -1.30
CA GLN A 17 -26.70 3.69 -0.44
C GLN A 17 -26.39 4.20 0.97
N ALA A 18 -25.25 3.79 1.54
CA ALA A 18 -24.81 4.29 2.83
C ALA A 18 -24.49 5.79 2.78
N LEU A 19 -23.82 6.25 1.72
CA LEU A 19 -23.53 7.67 1.51
C LEU A 19 -24.81 8.50 1.41
N ASP A 20 -25.81 8.03 0.64
CA ASP A 20 -27.11 8.69 0.54
C ASP A 20 -27.82 8.77 1.90
N LEU A 21 -27.79 7.68 2.67
CA LEU A 21 -28.37 7.64 4.01
C LEU A 21 -27.70 8.65 4.94
N TYR A 22 -26.37 8.63 5.05
CA TYR A 22 -25.64 9.59 5.88
C TYR A 22 -25.85 11.04 5.42
N THR A 23 -26.03 11.26 4.12
CA THR A 23 -26.40 12.58 3.55
C THR A 23 -27.78 13.01 4.03
N SER A 24 -28.78 12.14 3.92
CA SER A 24 -30.15 12.43 4.34
C SER A 24 -30.29 12.69 5.85
N LEU A 25 -29.44 12.04 6.66
CA LEU A 25 -29.40 12.18 8.11
C LEU A 25 -28.53 13.36 8.58
N GLY A 26 -27.79 14.01 7.67
CA GLY A 26 -26.83 15.07 8.01
C GLY A 26 -25.59 14.57 8.76
N ASP A 27 -25.32 13.26 8.77
CA ASP A 27 -24.14 12.67 9.40
C ASP A 27 -22.90 12.86 8.50
N ARG A 28 -22.20 13.98 8.71
CA ARG A 28 -21.02 14.34 7.91
C ARG A 28 -19.83 13.41 8.16
N LEU A 29 -19.73 12.82 9.35
CA LEU A 29 -18.64 11.89 9.67
C LEU A 29 -18.86 10.56 8.96
N GLY A 30 -20.10 10.06 8.98
CA GLY A 30 -20.53 8.89 8.21
C GLY A 30 -20.34 9.09 6.70
N GLN A 31 -20.69 10.26 6.16
CA GLN A 31 -20.44 10.62 4.75
C GLN A 31 -18.95 10.53 4.40
N ALA A 32 -18.07 11.12 5.20
CA ALA A 32 -16.63 11.09 4.96
C ALA A 32 -16.07 9.65 4.97
N GLY A 33 -16.52 8.82 5.91
CA GLY A 33 -16.17 7.40 5.97
C GLY A 33 -16.65 6.61 4.75
N ALA A 34 -17.89 6.81 4.33
CA ALA A 34 -18.47 6.16 3.15
C ALA A 34 -17.71 6.55 1.86
N LEU A 35 -17.41 7.84 1.68
CA LEU A 35 -16.62 8.35 0.56
C LEU A 35 -15.21 7.74 0.53
N ARG A 36 -14.53 7.64 1.68
CA ARG A 36 -13.22 6.99 1.75
C ARG A 36 -13.31 5.54 1.26
N ASN A 37 -14.28 4.79 1.78
CA ASN A 37 -14.44 3.38 1.43
C ASN A 37 -14.81 3.20 -0.05
N LEU A 38 -15.66 4.07 -0.61
CA LEU A 38 -15.92 4.10 -2.06
C LEU A 38 -14.62 4.32 -2.84
N GLY A 39 -13.81 5.29 -2.42
CA GLY A 39 -12.52 5.56 -3.02
C GLY A 39 -11.59 4.34 -3.05
N VAL A 40 -11.49 3.62 -1.92
CA VAL A 40 -10.68 2.40 -1.80
C VAL A 40 -11.21 1.29 -2.71
N VAL A 41 -12.53 1.07 -2.78
CA VAL A 41 -13.12 0.04 -3.64
C VAL A 41 -12.97 0.39 -5.11
N ARG A 42 -13.15 1.66 -5.49
CA ARG A 42 -12.92 2.16 -6.87
C ARG A 42 -11.47 1.96 -7.29
N ARG A 43 -10.51 2.21 -6.40
CA ARG A 43 -9.09 1.89 -6.62
C ARG A 43 -8.89 0.39 -6.89
N GLN A 44 -9.51 -0.49 -6.12
CA GLN A 44 -9.37 -1.95 -6.27
C GLN A 44 -9.88 -2.47 -7.62
N VAL A 45 -10.88 -1.80 -8.21
CA VAL A 45 -11.37 -2.13 -9.57
C VAL A 45 -10.64 -1.37 -10.69
N GLY A 46 -9.61 -0.59 -10.36
CA GLY A 46 -8.82 0.17 -11.33
C GLY A 46 -9.45 1.49 -11.79
N ASP A 47 -10.54 1.92 -11.16
CA ASP A 47 -11.23 3.19 -11.44
C ASP A 47 -10.58 4.33 -10.66
N TYR A 48 -9.34 4.67 -11.03
CA TYR A 48 -8.52 5.66 -10.33
C TYR A 48 -9.07 7.10 -10.36
N PRO A 49 -9.72 7.59 -11.45
CA PRO A 49 -10.32 8.92 -11.45
C PRO A 49 -11.46 9.06 -10.43
N ASP A 50 -12.37 8.09 -10.37
CA ASP A 50 -13.46 8.12 -9.39
C ASP A 50 -12.91 7.88 -7.97
N ALA A 51 -11.92 7.00 -7.82
CA ALA A 51 -11.24 6.81 -6.54
C ALA A 51 -10.66 8.13 -6.00
N THR A 52 -9.97 8.89 -6.84
CA THR A 52 -9.41 10.20 -6.47
C THR A 52 -10.50 11.17 -6.07
N THR A 53 -11.58 11.27 -6.86
CA THR A 53 -12.71 12.17 -6.58
C THR A 53 -13.35 11.88 -5.23
N MET A 54 -13.64 10.61 -4.94
CA MET A 54 -14.26 10.20 -3.67
C MET A 54 -13.33 10.45 -2.48
N LEU A 55 -12.03 10.17 -2.63
CA LEU A 55 -11.03 10.41 -1.59
C LEU A 55 -10.83 11.92 -1.33
N GLU A 56 -10.80 12.77 -2.36
CA GLU A 56 -10.68 14.22 -2.18
C GLU A 56 -11.90 14.82 -1.46
N GLN A 57 -13.11 14.34 -1.77
CA GLN A 57 -14.33 14.73 -1.04
C GLN A 57 -14.30 14.26 0.42
N SER A 58 -13.82 13.05 0.67
CA SER A 58 -13.62 12.52 2.03
C SER A 58 -12.61 13.35 2.83
N LEU A 59 -11.50 13.74 2.19
CA LEU A 59 -10.46 14.57 2.80
C LEU A 59 -11.00 15.95 3.19
N ASP A 60 -11.77 16.60 2.32
CA ASP A 60 -12.40 17.90 2.59
C ASP A 60 -13.34 17.83 3.80
N LEU A 61 -14.16 16.79 3.88
CA LEU A 61 -15.06 16.58 5.03
C LEU A 61 -14.29 16.31 6.32
N PHE A 62 -13.31 15.40 6.33
CA PHE A 62 -12.51 15.15 7.54
C PHE A 62 -11.69 16.39 7.96
N THR A 63 -11.28 17.23 7.00
CA THR A 63 -10.63 18.52 7.28
C THR A 63 -11.59 19.48 7.95
N THR A 64 -12.78 19.67 7.37
CA THR A 64 -13.84 20.54 7.93
C THR A 64 -14.27 20.10 9.33
N LEU A 65 -14.29 18.78 9.58
CA LEU A 65 -14.65 18.19 10.88
C LEU A 65 -13.50 18.21 11.89
N GLY A 66 -12.28 18.58 11.49
CA GLY A 66 -11.09 18.50 12.35
C GLY A 66 -10.67 17.06 12.71
N ASN A 67 -11.15 16.05 11.97
CA ASN A 67 -10.79 14.66 12.21
C ASN A 67 -9.44 14.35 11.56
N ARG A 68 -8.37 14.54 12.34
CA ARG A 68 -6.98 14.38 11.86
C ARG A 68 -6.62 12.94 11.50
N LEU A 69 -7.18 11.95 12.19
CA LEU A 69 -6.94 10.55 11.87
C LEU A 69 -7.60 10.17 10.53
N GLY A 70 -8.84 10.63 10.31
CA GLY A 70 -9.53 10.48 9.02
C GLY A 70 -8.75 11.13 7.87
N GLN A 71 -8.19 12.32 8.08
CA GLN A 71 -7.31 12.99 7.10
C GLN A 71 -6.07 12.12 6.78
N ALA A 72 -5.37 11.61 7.80
CA ALA A 72 -4.17 10.79 7.60
C ALA A 72 -4.47 9.51 6.78
N ASN A 73 -5.58 8.84 7.10
CA ASN A 73 -6.01 7.63 6.39
C ASN A 73 -6.31 7.93 4.91
N VAL A 74 -7.04 9.01 4.62
CA VAL A 74 -7.38 9.39 3.25
C VAL A 74 -6.15 9.85 2.45
N LEU A 75 -5.23 10.59 3.08
CA LEU A 75 -3.97 11.00 2.46
C LEU A 75 -3.11 9.80 2.08
N SER A 76 -3.08 8.76 2.93
CA SER A 76 -2.41 7.49 2.64
C SER A 76 -3.01 6.81 1.41
N ASP A 77 -4.35 6.69 1.37
CA ASP A 77 -5.06 6.11 0.22
C ASP A 77 -4.82 6.88 -1.08
N LEU A 78 -4.84 8.21 -1.04
CA LEU A 78 -4.50 9.07 -2.16
C LEU A 78 -3.04 8.87 -2.60
N GLY A 79 -2.13 8.64 -1.66
CA GLY A 79 -0.73 8.29 -1.95
C GLY A 79 -0.62 7.04 -2.82
N VAL A 80 -1.34 5.99 -2.44
CA VAL A 80 -1.39 4.74 -3.21
C VAL A 80 -2.02 4.96 -4.60
N VAL A 81 -3.14 5.69 -4.70
CA VAL A 81 -3.77 5.99 -6.00
C VAL A 81 -2.82 6.78 -6.92
N ARG A 82 -2.12 7.79 -6.37
CA ARG A 82 -1.15 8.59 -7.12
C ARG A 82 0.06 7.76 -7.56
N GLN A 83 0.53 6.84 -6.72
CA GLN A 83 1.56 5.89 -7.11
C GLN A 83 1.11 5.01 -8.29
N LEU A 84 -0.11 4.44 -8.23
CA LEU A 84 -0.65 3.58 -9.29
C LEU A 84 -0.89 4.34 -10.61
N THR A 85 -1.15 5.64 -10.53
CA THR A 85 -1.29 6.53 -11.70
C THR A 85 0.02 7.23 -12.10
N SER A 86 1.15 6.82 -11.51
CA SER A 86 2.50 7.37 -11.77
C SER A 86 2.69 8.87 -11.44
N ASP A 87 1.79 9.48 -10.66
CA ASP A 87 2.00 10.80 -10.06
C ASP A 87 2.89 10.67 -8.80
N TYR A 88 4.16 10.33 -9.00
CA TYR A 88 5.11 10.11 -7.92
C TYR A 88 5.38 11.36 -7.05
N PRO A 89 5.48 12.59 -7.61
CA PRO A 89 5.63 13.80 -6.80
C PRO A 89 4.39 14.07 -5.93
N GLY A 90 3.19 13.86 -6.48
CA GLY A 90 1.95 13.97 -5.72
C GLY A 90 1.84 12.92 -4.63
N ALA A 91 2.17 11.66 -4.93
CA ALA A 91 2.20 10.56 -3.97
C ALA A 91 3.15 10.85 -2.80
N THR A 92 4.35 11.36 -3.08
CA THR A 92 5.34 11.72 -2.05
C THR A 92 4.74 12.75 -1.08
N ARG A 93 4.16 13.83 -1.62
CA ARG A 93 3.59 14.93 -0.82
C ARG A 93 2.49 14.45 0.13
N VAL A 94 1.56 13.63 -0.36
CA VAL A 94 0.43 13.17 0.46
C VAL A 94 0.84 12.11 1.48
N LEU A 95 1.81 11.24 1.14
CA LEU A 95 2.36 10.26 2.08
C LEU A 95 3.18 10.93 3.19
N GLU A 96 3.96 11.97 2.89
CA GLU A 96 4.64 12.77 3.91
C GLU A 96 3.64 13.41 4.89
N GLN A 97 2.57 14.01 4.37
CA GLN A 97 1.51 14.59 5.20
C GLN A 97 0.80 13.55 6.06
N ALA A 98 0.50 12.37 5.51
CA ALA A 98 -0.10 11.27 6.27
C ALA A 98 0.84 10.81 7.40
N LEU A 99 2.12 10.60 7.09
CA LEU A 99 3.14 10.18 8.06
C LEU A 99 3.27 11.19 9.21
N ASP A 100 3.35 12.49 8.90
CA ASP A 100 3.42 13.56 9.89
C ASP A 100 2.18 13.56 10.81
N LEU A 101 1.00 13.33 10.25
CA LEU A 101 -0.23 13.21 11.03
C LEU A 101 -0.23 11.98 11.93
N TYR A 102 0.15 10.81 11.43
CA TYR A 102 0.22 9.59 12.24
C TYR A 102 1.20 9.73 13.40
N ILE A 103 2.39 10.28 13.15
CA ILE A 103 3.38 10.57 14.18
C ILE A 103 2.83 11.55 15.21
N ALA A 104 2.21 12.65 14.77
CA ALA A 104 1.65 13.65 15.68
C ALA A 104 0.50 13.11 16.54
N LEU A 105 -0.24 12.12 16.04
CA LEU A 105 -1.33 11.45 16.75
C LEU A 105 -0.84 10.29 17.64
N GLY A 106 0.43 9.89 17.53
CA GLY A 106 0.96 8.67 18.15
C GLY A 106 0.35 7.39 17.58
N ASN A 107 -0.26 7.44 16.39
CA ASN A 107 -0.80 6.27 15.71
C ASN A 107 0.35 5.49 15.05
N ARG A 108 0.95 4.57 15.81
CA ARG A 108 2.11 3.79 15.33
C ARG A 108 1.78 2.80 14.21
N GLY A 109 0.56 2.25 14.19
CA GLY A 109 0.14 1.37 13.09
C GLY A 109 0.07 2.13 11.77
N GLY A 110 -0.57 3.31 11.77
CA GLY A 110 -0.60 4.18 10.59
C GLY A 110 0.78 4.71 10.19
N GLU A 111 1.66 4.97 11.17
CA GLU A 111 3.06 5.34 10.88
C GLU A 111 3.78 4.23 10.11
N VAL A 112 3.64 2.96 10.52
CA VAL A 112 4.22 1.81 9.81
C VAL A 112 3.67 1.71 8.38
N GLU A 113 2.35 1.78 8.21
CA GLU A 113 1.70 1.72 6.89
C GLU A 113 2.25 2.81 5.95
N ALA A 114 2.26 4.07 6.40
CA ALA A 114 2.77 5.18 5.62
C ALA A 114 4.27 5.05 5.30
N LEU A 115 5.08 4.52 6.23
CA LEU A 115 6.51 4.25 5.98
C LEU A 115 6.72 3.14 4.93
N ASN A 116 5.89 2.10 4.94
CA ASN A 116 5.95 1.02 3.95
C ASN A 116 5.54 1.50 2.55
N ASP A 117 4.47 2.30 2.46
CA ASP A 117 4.04 2.91 1.20
C ASP A 117 5.09 3.86 0.64
N TYR A 118 5.69 4.69 1.51
CA TYR A 118 6.77 5.58 1.10
C TYR A 118 8.02 4.78 0.67
N GLY A 119 8.40 3.73 1.41
CA GLY A 119 9.49 2.85 1.00
C GLY A 119 9.28 2.25 -0.39
N THR A 120 8.05 1.80 -0.66
CA THR A 120 7.66 1.29 -1.99
C THR A 120 7.75 2.36 -3.07
N LEU A 121 7.26 3.56 -2.80
CA LEU A 121 7.33 4.69 -3.73
C LEU A 121 8.79 5.07 -4.06
N CYS A 122 9.66 5.16 -3.07
CA CYS A 122 11.09 5.40 -3.27
C CYS A 122 11.71 4.33 -4.18
N ARG A 123 11.42 3.05 -3.94
CA ARG A 123 11.93 1.95 -4.74
C ARG A 123 11.46 2.02 -6.20
N VAL A 124 10.17 2.30 -6.43
CA VAL A 124 9.60 2.46 -7.79
C VAL A 124 10.27 3.62 -8.54
N ARG A 125 10.67 4.69 -7.84
CA ARG A 125 11.42 5.82 -8.41
C ARG A 125 12.92 5.54 -8.60
N GLY A 126 13.43 4.39 -8.17
CA GLY A 126 14.84 4.04 -8.20
C GLY A 126 15.68 4.58 -7.03
N ASP A 127 15.06 5.23 -6.05
CA ASP A 127 15.72 5.67 -4.81
C ASP A 127 15.80 4.51 -3.80
N LEU A 128 16.75 3.60 -4.03
CA LEU A 128 16.90 2.40 -3.20
C LEU A 128 17.37 2.72 -1.78
N GLU A 129 18.19 3.76 -1.61
CA GLU A 129 18.66 4.19 -0.28
C GLU A 129 17.51 4.78 0.54
N GLY A 130 16.70 5.66 -0.07
CA GLY A 130 15.49 6.19 0.56
C GLY A 130 14.49 5.08 0.89
N ALA A 131 14.31 4.11 -0.01
CA ALA A 131 13.41 2.98 0.21
C ALA A 131 13.84 2.12 1.41
N GLU A 132 15.12 1.75 1.46
CA GLU A 132 15.68 0.97 2.57
C GLU A 132 15.55 1.72 3.90
N LYS A 133 15.79 3.04 3.89
CA LYS A 133 15.62 3.88 5.07
C LYS A 133 14.18 3.85 5.61
N GLN A 134 13.17 3.98 4.74
CA GLN A 134 11.78 3.98 5.21
C GLN A 134 11.33 2.59 5.67
N HIS A 135 11.66 1.52 4.95
CA HIS A 135 11.31 0.17 5.40
C HIS A 135 12.03 -0.23 6.69
N ARG A 136 13.27 0.23 6.92
CA ARG A 136 13.97 0.01 8.20
C ARG A 136 13.27 0.74 9.35
N ARG A 137 12.84 1.99 9.13
CA ARG A 137 12.03 2.71 10.14
C ARG A 137 10.70 1.99 10.41
N SER A 138 10.04 1.50 9.37
CA SER A 138 8.82 0.70 9.48
C SER A 138 9.05 -0.56 10.33
N LEU A 139 10.14 -1.29 10.07
CA LEU A 139 10.55 -2.47 10.83
C LEU A 139 10.82 -2.15 12.32
N ASP A 140 11.48 -1.03 12.60
CA ASP A 140 11.77 -0.63 13.97
C ASP A 140 10.47 -0.30 14.74
N VAL A 141 9.52 0.39 14.10
CA VAL A 141 8.25 0.76 14.72
C VAL A 141 7.34 -0.46 14.88
N SER A 142 7.26 -1.36 13.87
CA SER A 142 6.45 -2.57 13.95
C SER A 142 6.89 -3.49 15.09
N ARG A 143 8.20 -3.66 15.27
CA ARG A 143 8.79 -4.37 16.42
C ARG A 143 8.46 -3.71 17.76
N GLN A 144 8.49 -2.37 17.83
CA GLN A 144 8.14 -1.64 19.06
C GLN A 144 6.68 -1.85 19.47
N ILE A 145 5.76 -1.97 18.51
CA ILE A 145 4.34 -2.19 18.79
C ILE A 145 3.96 -3.67 18.84
N GLY A 146 4.91 -4.58 18.58
CA GLY A 146 4.68 -6.03 18.56
C GLY A 146 3.78 -6.48 17.40
N SER A 147 3.72 -5.72 16.30
CA SER A 147 2.91 -6.07 15.13
C SER A 147 3.72 -6.97 14.20
N GLU A 148 3.50 -8.27 14.34
CA GLU A 148 4.22 -9.29 13.57
C GLU A 148 3.87 -9.24 12.07
N TRP A 149 2.61 -8.92 11.75
CA TRP A 149 2.18 -8.76 10.35
C TRP A 149 2.88 -7.57 9.68
N ASP A 150 3.02 -6.45 10.38
CA ASP A 150 3.72 -5.26 9.89
C ASP A 150 5.24 -5.48 9.81
N GLU A 151 5.81 -6.21 10.78
CA GLU A 151 7.22 -6.61 10.78
C GLU A 151 7.55 -7.43 9.52
N ALA A 152 6.75 -8.44 9.21
CA ALA A 152 6.93 -9.25 8.02
C ALA A 152 6.80 -8.44 6.72
N HIS A 153 5.86 -7.48 6.66
CA HIS A 153 5.74 -6.57 5.52
C HIS A 153 6.96 -5.67 5.34
N ALA A 154 7.49 -5.11 6.43
CA ALA A 154 8.69 -4.28 6.40
C ALA A 154 9.92 -5.09 5.96
N LEU A 155 10.07 -6.33 6.44
CA LEU A 155 11.13 -7.26 6.02
C LEU A 155 11.03 -7.59 4.52
N ALA A 156 9.83 -7.90 4.01
CA ALA A 156 9.61 -8.12 2.58
C ALA A 156 9.94 -6.88 1.75
N GLY A 157 9.58 -5.69 2.23
CA GLY A 157 9.96 -4.41 1.61
C GLY A 157 11.48 -4.21 1.53
N LEU A 158 12.20 -4.46 2.63
CA LEU A 158 13.66 -4.43 2.67
C LEU A 158 14.28 -5.45 1.70
N ALA A 159 13.72 -6.66 1.63
CA ALA A 159 14.20 -7.70 0.73
C ALA A 159 14.07 -7.27 -0.74
N ARG A 160 12.94 -6.69 -1.13
CA ARG A 160 12.72 -6.15 -2.48
C ARG A 160 13.69 -5.00 -2.80
N CYS A 161 14.06 -4.19 -1.82
CA CYS A 161 15.11 -3.18 -1.98
C CYS A 161 16.49 -3.82 -2.17
N ALA A 162 16.81 -4.86 -1.39
CA ALA A 162 18.06 -5.62 -1.53
C ALA A 162 18.16 -6.31 -2.90
N LEU A 163 17.08 -6.91 -3.41
CA LEU A 163 17.01 -7.47 -4.76
C LEU A 163 17.27 -6.42 -5.84
N ALA A 164 16.59 -5.28 -5.75
CA ALA A 164 16.77 -4.18 -6.70
C ALA A 164 18.22 -3.64 -6.69
N ALA A 165 18.92 -3.77 -5.55
CA ALA A 165 20.33 -3.43 -5.41
C ALA A 165 21.30 -4.57 -5.81
N GLY A 166 20.80 -5.71 -6.28
CA GLY A 166 21.62 -6.88 -6.65
C GLY A 166 22.15 -7.69 -5.46
N ARG A 167 21.66 -7.44 -4.24
CA ARG A 167 22.06 -8.14 -3.01
C ARG A 167 21.15 -9.34 -2.74
N THR A 168 21.25 -10.34 -3.62
CA THR A 168 20.37 -11.51 -3.63
C THR A 168 20.40 -12.32 -2.32
N ALA A 169 21.58 -12.47 -1.71
CA ALA A 169 21.72 -13.21 -0.45
C ALA A 169 21.01 -12.50 0.72
N ASP A 170 21.18 -11.17 0.82
CA ASP A 170 20.50 -10.34 1.83
C ASP A 170 18.98 -10.44 1.67
N ALA A 171 18.51 -10.34 0.43
CA ALA A 171 17.08 -10.45 0.12
C ALA A 171 16.50 -11.80 0.53
N ALA A 172 17.17 -12.91 0.19
CA ALA A 172 16.73 -14.24 0.57
C ALA A 172 16.69 -14.42 2.10
N SER A 173 17.65 -13.83 2.83
CA SER A 173 17.63 -13.84 4.30
C SER A 173 16.41 -13.12 4.86
N LEU A 174 16.14 -11.91 4.37
CA LEU A 174 15.02 -11.08 4.81
C LEU A 174 13.66 -11.71 4.48
N LEU A 175 13.50 -12.28 3.28
CA LEU A 175 12.27 -12.98 2.91
C LEU A 175 12.06 -14.25 3.71
N ARG A 176 13.12 -14.98 4.07
CA ARG A 176 13.00 -16.17 4.92
C ARG A 176 12.43 -15.83 6.30
N GLU A 177 12.90 -14.73 6.90
CA GLU A 177 12.35 -14.19 8.15
C GLU A 177 10.89 -13.76 7.97
N ALA A 178 10.57 -13.03 6.90
CA ALA A 178 9.19 -12.61 6.61
C ALA A 178 8.24 -13.80 6.43
N VAL A 179 8.65 -14.83 5.67
CA VAL A 179 7.87 -16.06 5.43
C VAL A 179 7.63 -16.81 6.72
N GLU A 180 8.63 -16.93 7.59
CA GLU A 180 8.48 -17.57 8.90
C GLU A 180 7.40 -16.87 9.73
N ILE A 181 7.44 -15.54 9.79
CA ILE A 181 6.45 -14.75 10.52
C ILE A 181 5.07 -14.88 9.90
N PHE A 182 4.91 -14.66 8.59
CA PHE A 182 3.62 -14.78 7.91
C PHE A 182 3.01 -16.17 8.07
N THR A 183 3.83 -17.22 7.97
CA THR A 183 3.38 -18.60 8.19
C THR A 183 2.89 -18.81 9.61
N ARG A 184 3.65 -18.33 10.61
CA ARG A 184 3.32 -18.48 12.03
C ARG A 184 2.01 -17.79 12.40
N ILE A 185 1.73 -16.62 11.83
CA ILE A 185 0.49 -15.88 12.09
C ILE A 185 -0.67 -16.28 11.17
N GLY A 186 -0.45 -17.18 10.21
CA GLY A 186 -1.47 -17.64 9.27
C GLY A 186 -1.92 -16.56 8.27
N ALA A 187 -1.02 -15.66 7.88
CA ALA A 187 -1.30 -14.59 6.93
C ALA A 187 -1.58 -15.14 5.52
N ALA A 188 -2.49 -14.49 4.78
CA ALA A 188 -2.88 -14.90 3.43
C ALA A 188 -1.75 -14.69 2.40
N GLU A 189 -0.82 -13.81 2.72
CA GLU A 189 0.35 -13.40 1.94
C GLU A 189 1.48 -14.43 2.02
N ALA A 190 1.47 -15.32 3.02
CA ALA A 190 2.55 -16.28 3.25
C ALA A 190 2.94 -17.09 1.98
N PRO A 191 2.00 -17.62 1.18
CA PRO A 191 2.34 -18.37 -0.03
C PRO A 191 2.99 -17.51 -1.12
N GLU A 192 2.56 -16.25 -1.27
CA GLU A 192 3.11 -15.33 -2.27
C GLU A 192 4.56 -14.96 -1.92
N VAL A 193 4.80 -14.59 -0.66
CA VAL A 193 6.14 -14.24 -0.19
C VAL A 193 7.08 -15.46 -0.20
N ALA A 194 6.56 -16.65 0.07
CA ALA A 194 7.32 -17.90 -0.06
C ALA A 194 7.68 -18.22 -1.52
N ALA A 195 6.79 -17.92 -2.47
CA ALA A 195 7.09 -18.05 -3.90
C ALA A 195 8.15 -17.03 -4.35
N GLU A 196 8.10 -15.79 -3.83
CA GLU A 196 9.13 -14.77 -4.07
C GLU A 196 10.50 -15.25 -3.56
N LEU A 197 10.57 -15.82 -2.35
CA LEU A 197 11.79 -16.42 -1.81
C LEU A 197 12.30 -17.58 -2.69
N ALA A 198 11.42 -18.49 -3.09
CA ALA A 198 11.79 -19.64 -3.90
C ALA A 198 12.39 -19.22 -5.25
N ALA A 199 11.80 -18.22 -5.92
CA ALA A 199 12.31 -17.70 -7.18
C ALA A 199 13.74 -17.12 -7.05
N ILE A 200 14.05 -16.50 -5.92
CA ILE A 200 15.38 -15.96 -5.63
C ILE A 200 16.41 -17.08 -5.41
N GLU A 201 16.00 -18.15 -4.72
CA GLU A 201 16.87 -19.29 -4.40
C GLU A 201 17.14 -20.19 -5.60
N THR A 202 16.15 -20.38 -6.47
CA THR A 202 16.29 -21.20 -7.70
C THR A 202 16.91 -20.44 -8.85
N GLY A 203 16.87 -19.10 -8.82
CA GLY A 203 17.32 -18.25 -9.93
C GLY A 203 16.37 -18.26 -11.13
N GLU A 204 15.17 -18.83 -10.99
CA GLU A 204 14.14 -18.86 -12.02
C GLU A 204 13.26 -17.61 -11.94
N ARG A 205 13.04 -16.92 -13.07
CA ARG A 205 12.02 -15.86 -13.14
C ARG A 205 10.63 -16.48 -12.95
N PRO A 206 9.70 -15.81 -12.25
CA PRO A 206 8.33 -16.30 -12.12
C PRO A 206 7.71 -16.51 -13.50
N GLU A 207 7.15 -17.71 -13.73
CA GLU A 207 6.45 -18.06 -14.96
C GLU A 207 5.23 -17.14 -15.15
N GLY A 208 5.28 -16.21 -16.12
CA GLY A 208 4.10 -15.41 -16.47
C GLY A 208 4.32 -14.07 -17.17
N GLU A 209 5.54 -13.52 -17.22
CA GLU A 209 5.79 -12.30 -18.01
C GLU A 209 6.10 -12.63 -19.47
N PRO A 210 5.43 -11.98 -20.46
CA PRO A 210 5.77 -12.17 -21.86
C PRO A 210 7.21 -11.65 -22.11
N PRO A 211 7.97 -12.27 -23.03
CA PRO A 211 9.34 -11.88 -23.28
C PRO A 211 9.38 -10.41 -23.73
N THR A 212 10.16 -9.59 -23.01
CA THR A 212 10.62 -8.31 -23.53
C THR A 212 11.37 -8.58 -24.82
N ASN A 213 10.77 -8.15 -25.92
CA ASN A 213 11.33 -8.21 -27.26
C ASN A 213 12.63 -7.40 -27.33
N THR A 214 13.76 -8.02 -27.01
CA THR A 214 15.08 -7.57 -27.46
C THR A 214 15.25 -8.04 -28.90
N GLY A 215 14.87 -7.20 -29.85
CA GLY A 215 14.98 -7.54 -31.27
C GLY A 215 14.39 -6.51 -32.21
N GLN A 216 15.00 -5.33 -32.29
CA GLN A 216 15.01 -4.58 -33.55
C GLN A 216 16.44 -4.12 -33.86
N ASP A 217 17.07 -4.95 -34.69
CA ASP A 217 18.14 -4.58 -35.61
C ASP A 217 17.75 -3.32 -36.39
N LEU A 218 18.58 -2.29 -36.32
CA LEU A 218 18.63 -1.22 -37.32
C LEU A 218 19.75 -1.58 -38.31
N PRO A 219 19.46 -1.85 -39.59
CA PRO A 219 20.51 -1.89 -40.59
C PRO A 219 20.98 -0.46 -40.93
N ALA A 220 22.25 -0.39 -41.35
CA ALA A 220 23.04 0.81 -41.65
C ALA A 220 22.47 1.71 -42.76
#